data_AF-A0A2U1LGX6-F1
#
_entry.id   AF-A0A2U1LGX6-F1
#
_cell.length_a   1.000
_cell.length_b   1.000
_cell.length_c   1.000
_cell.angle_alpha   90.00
_cell.angle_beta   90.00
_cell.angle_gamma   90.00
#
_symmetry.space_group_name_H-M   'P 1'
#
loop_
_entity.id
_entity.type
_entity.pdbx_description
1 polymer ?
#
loop_
_entity_poly.entity_id
_entity_poly.type
_entity_poly.pdbx_seq_one_letter_code
_entity_poly.pdbx_strand_id
1 'polypeptide(L)' 'MLNDEFYIGLRQRRASGQEYAEILSEFMSAVKQNYGEKVLIQFEDFANNNAFDLLEKYSTTHLVSNDDI' A
#
# COMPACT_ATOMS: atom_id res chain seq x y z
N MET A 1 2.97 -14.56 15.32
CA MET A 1 1.71 -14.38 14.55
C MET A 1 1.32 -15.59 13.72
N LEU A 2 2.19 -16.19 12.88
CA LEU A 2 1.74 -17.31 12.02
C LEU A 2 1.18 -18.53 12.79
N ASN A 3 1.70 -18.80 13.99
CA ASN A 3 1.25 -19.89 14.87
C ASN A 3 0.21 -19.44 15.92
N ASP A 4 -0.27 -18.20 15.85
CA ASP A 4 -1.23 -17.65 16.80
C ASP A 4 -2.66 -17.98 16.35
N GLU A 5 -3.42 -18.68 17.19
CA GLU A 5 -4.79 -19.12 16.89
C GLU A 5 -5.72 -17.93 16.59
N PHE A 6 -5.50 -16.78 17.22
CA PHE A 6 -6.33 -15.60 17.07
C PHE A 6 -5.86 -14.64 15.97
N TYR A 7 -4.84 -15.01 15.19
CA TYR A 7 -4.39 -14.20 14.06
C TYR A 7 -5.46 -14.14 12.95
N ILE A 8 -5.91 -12.93 12.63
CA ILE A 8 -7.00 -12.65 11.68
C ILE A 8 -6.53 -12.52 10.22
N GLY A 9 -5.22 -12.52 9.98
CA GLY A 9 -4.64 -12.34 8.65
C GLY A 9 -4.35 -13.66 7.92
N LEU A 10 -3.82 -13.55 6.70
CA LEU A 10 -3.36 -14.71 5.93
C LEU A 10 -2.17 -15.40 6.62
N ARG A 11 -2.28 -16.71 6.83
CA ARG A 11 -1.24 -17.53 7.50
C ARG A 11 -0.09 -17.91 6.56
N GLN A 12 0.55 -16.90 5.99
CA GLN A 12 1.70 -17.04 5.09
C GLN A 12 2.71 -15.91 5.30
N ARG A 13 3.93 -16.08 4.74
CA ARG A 13 4.90 -14.97 4.69
C ARG A 13 4.39 -13.88 3.76
N ARG A 14 4.84 -12.64 3.98
CA ARG A 14 4.46 -11.49 3.15
C ARG A 14 4.86 -11.75 1.69
N ALA A 15 3.96 -11.44 0.76
CA ALA A 15 4.30 -11.32 -0.65
C ALA A 15 5.41 -10.27 -0.82
N SER A 16 6.24 -10.45 -1.83
CA SER A 16 7.37 -9.56 -2.12
C SER A 16 7.60 -9.43 -3.61
N GLY A 17 8.30 -8.37 -4.03
CA GLY A 17 8.60 -8.15 -5.44
C GLY A 17 7.33 -7.89 -6.24
N GLN A 18 7.20 -8.58 -7.38
CA GLN A 18 6.16 -8.32 -8.37
C GLN A 18 4.74 -8.51 -7.81
N GLU A 19 4.49 -9.58 -7.07
CA GLU A 19 3.17 -9.88 -6.50
C GLU A 19 2.68 -8.74 -5.57
N TYR A 20 3.56 -8.21 -4.74
CA TYR A 20 3.26 -7.06 -3.87
C TYR A 20 3.01 -5.78 -4.68
N ALA A 21 3.83 -5.54 -5.71
CA ALA A 21 3.71 -4.35 -6.55
C ALA A 21 2.40 -4.33 -7.37
N GLU A 22 1.95 -5.50 -7.85
CA GLU A 22 0.71 -5.67 -8.60
C GLU A 22 -0.52 -5.37 -7.72
N ILE A 23 -0.57 -5.95 -6.51
CA ILE A 23 -1.66 -5.70 -5.56
C ILE A 23 -1.78 -4.20 -5.24
N LEU A 24 -0.65 -3.53 -5.01
CA LEU A 24 -0.65 -2.09 -4.73
C LEU A 24 -1.10 -1.27 -5.93
N SER A 25 -0.64 -1.61 -7.14
CA SER A 25 -1.06 -0.91 -8.35
C SER A 25 -2.57 -1.06 -8.58
N GLU A 26 -3.10 -2.28 -8.41
CA GLU A 26 -4.53 -2.55 -8.51
C GLU A 26 -5.33 -1.74 -7.48
N PHE A 27 -4.88 -1.73 -6.22
CA PHE A 27 -5.51 -0.95 -5.17
C PHE A 27 -5.57 0.55 -5.52
N MET A 28 -4.45 1.15 -5.90
CA MET A 28 -4.38 2.59 -6.22
C MET A 28 -5.29 2.94 -7.40
N SER A 29 -5.27 2.13 -8.46
CA SER A 29 -6.14 2.28 -9.62
C SER A 29 -7.62 2.17 -9.25
N ALA A 30 -8.00 1.15 -8.47
CA ALA A 30 -9.38 0.93 -8.06
C ALA A 30 -9.91 2.05 -7.16
N VAL A 31 -9.11 2.55 -6.22
CA VAL A 31 -9.48 3.65 -5.33
C VAL A 31 -9.75 4.92 -6.14
N LYS A 32 -8.84 5.29 -7.04
CA LYS A 32 -9.04 6.45 -7.92
C LYS A 32 -10.26 6.29 -8.83
N GLN A 33 -10.46 5.10 -9.41
CA GLN A 33 -11.59 4.83 -10.29
C GLN A 33 -12.93 4.99 -9.55
N ASN A 34 -13.01 4.54 -8.30
CA ASN A 34 -14.26 4.52 -7.54
C ASN A 34 -14.54 5.84 -6.81
N TYR A 35 -13.51 6.57 -6.38
CA TYR A 35 -13.65 7.77 -5.54
C TYR A 35 -13.18 9.07 -6.20
N GLY A 36 -12.57 8.98 -7.39
CA GLY A 36 -12.12 10.12 -8.19
C GLY A 36 -10.74 10.65 -7.82
N GLU A 37 -10.24 11.59 -8.62
CA GLU A 37 -8.85 12.11 -8.54
C GLU A 37 -8.52 12.86 -7.23
N LYS A 38 -9.52 13.31 -6.48
CA LYS A 38 -9.33 14.11 -5.26
C LYS A 38 -9.34 13.29 -3.97
N VAL A 39 -9.47 11.96 -4.07
CA VAL A 39 -9.36 11.09 -2.89
C VAL A 39 -7.94 11.16 -2.34
N LEU A 40 -7.81 11.47 -1.05
CA LEU A 40 -6.53 11.44 -0.36
C LEU A 40 -6.22 9.99 0.07
N ILE A 41 -5.02 9.54 -0.24
CA ILE A 41 -4.50 8.23 0.19
C ILE A 41 -3.29 8.49 1.09
N GLN A 42 -3.43 8.20 2.38
CA GLN A 42 -2.34 8.31 3.36
C GLN A 42 -1.70 6.93 3.54
N PHE A 43 -0.40 6.82 3.26
CA PHE A 43 0.41 5.65 3.58
C PHE A 43 0.90 5.75 5.02
N GLU A 44 0.80 4.65 5.77
CA GLU A 44 1.11 4.57 7.21
C GLU A 44 1.82 3.25 7.53
N ASP A 45 2.80 3.27 8.43
CA ASP A 45 3.46 2.08 9.00
C ASP A 45 4.11 1.16 7.94
N PHE A 46 4.55 1.73 6.80
CA PHE A 46 5.32 0.98 5.80
C PHE A 46 6.78 0.90 6.20
N ALA A 47 7.43 -0.24 5.90
CA ALA A 47 8.89 -0.33 6.05
C ALA A 47 9.57 0.76 5.20
N ASN A 48 10.56 1.46 5.76
CA ASN A 48 11.14 2.70 5.19
C ASN A 48 11.35 2.67 3.67
N ASN A 49 12.01 1.63 3.14
CA ASN A 49 12.27 1.55 1.69
C ASN A 49 10.98 1.57 0.87
N ASN A 50 9.97 0.80 1.30
CA ASN A 50 8.68 0.78 0.61
C ASN A 50 7.95 2.11 0.76
N ALA A 51 8.05 2.77 1.92
CA ALA A 51 7.41 4.05 2.17
C ALA A 51 7.88 5.12 1.17
N PHE A 52 9.19 5.24 0.96
CA PHE A 52 9.77 6.15 -0.03
C PHE A 52 9.41 5.75 -1.46
N ASP A 53 9.54 4.46 -1.83
CA ASP A 53 9.24 3.98 -3.18
C ASP A 53 7.77 4.25 -3.58
N LEU A 54 6.83 4.07 -2.64
CA LEU A 54 5.41 4.33 -2.88
C LEU A 54 5.12 5.82 -3.05
N LEU A 55 5.72 6.67 -2.21
CA LEU A 55 5.54 8.11 -2.28
C LEU A 55 6.10 8.66 -3.60
N GLU A 56 7.31 8.25 -3.99
CA GLU A 56 7.92 8.64 -5.26
C GLU A 56 7.06 8.18 -6.44
N LYS A 57 6.62 6.93 -6.44
CA LYS A 57 5.84 6.34 -7.54
C LYS A 57 4.48 7.00 -7.74
N TYR A 58 3.76 7.31 -6.66
CA TYR A 58 2.36 7.73 -6.76
C TYR A 58 2.12 9.23 -6.56
N SER A 59 3.07 10.01 -6.04
CA SER A 59 2.91 11.47 -5.83
C SER A 59 2.57 12.27 -7.09
N THR A 60 3.01 11.82 -8.26
CA THR A 60 2.72 12.49 -9.54
C THR A 60 1.36 12.12 -10.14
N THR A 61 0.76 11.03 -9.67
CA THR A 61 -0.47 10.48 -10.25
C THR A 61 -1.65 10.54 -9.29
N HIS A 62 -1.44 10.46 -7.98
CA HIS A 62 -2.49 10.41 -6.96
C HIS A 62 -2.24 11.49 -5.90
N LEU A 63 -3.31 11.96 -5.26
CA LEU A 63 -3.18 12.76 -4.05
C LEU A 63 -2.79 11.84 -2.88
N VAL A 64 -1.49 11.74 -2.62
CA VAL A 64 -0.91 10.87 -1.59
C VAL A 64 -0.12 11.66 -0.56
N SER A 65 -0.09 11.15 0.66
CA SER A 65 0.81 11.55 1.73
C SER A 65 1.37 10.32 2.45
N ASN A 66 2.45 10.50 3.21
CA ASN A 66 2.97 9.51 4.13
C ASN A 66 3.26 10.24 5.45
N ASP A 67 2.73 9.76 6.58
CA ASP A 67 2.88 10.46 7.88
C ASP A 67 4.24 10.20 8.53
N ASP A 68 4.90 9.10 8.14
CA ASP A 68 6.20 8.68 8.66
C ASP A 68 7.39 9.42 7.99
N ILE A 69 7.14 10.21 6.94
CA ILE A 69 8.15 10.92 6.11
C ILE A 69 7.88 12.44 6.12
#